data_AF-A0A7C0Y060-F1
#
_entry.id   AF-A0A7C0Y060-F1
#
_cell.length_a   1.000
_cell.length_b   1.000
_cell.length_c   1.000
_cell.angle_alpha   90.00
_cell.angle_beta   90.00
_cell.angle_gamma   90.00
#
_symmetry.space_group_name_H-M   'P 1'
#
loop_
_entity.id
_entity.type
_entity.pdbx_description
1 polymer ?
#
loop_
_entity_poly.entity_id
_entity_poly.type
_entity_poly.pdbx_seq_one_letter_code
_entity_poly.pdbx_strand_id
1 'polypeptide(L)'
;MSKLVKSWIPIVFFAVLPGLMVLASYLMPAWGLVDLRNRLIEWAVIVAAFTFMLGIFNILQVHGRRLSRRRSGWFYSLVLVVAMALAMLPPIFSIPLLNVPESTWMWADRLIFDDIITPVGATLAALVAFVLLAAAFRLLRTRHSAEALLFLVVVIVTLLGTTPLVGGEWLADVRYWLITVPGMAGMRGLLLGVGLGIMITALRVFIGDEHPYTDL
;
A
#
# COMPACT_ATOMS: atom_id res chain seq x y z
N MET A 1 2.34 14.48 34.18
CA MET A 1 3.61 14.07 33.51
C MET A 1 3.82 12.55 33.46
N SER A 2 3.33 11.75 34.41
CA SER A 2 3.53 10.28 34.43
C SER A 2 2.79 9.49 33.35
N LYS A 3 1.61 9.95 32.89
CA LYS A 3 0.86 9.29 31.80
C LYS A 3 1.55 9.41 30.44
N LEU A 4 2.12 10.58 30.14
CA LEU A 4 2.87 10.82 28.90
C LEU A 4 4.13 9.94 28.84
N VAL A 5 4.91 9.84 29.92
CA VAL A 5 6.11 8.99 29.94
C VAL A 5 5.75 7.51 29.77
N LYS A 6 4.68 7.01 30.39
CA LYS A 6 4.24 5.61 30.26
C LYS A 6 3.76 5.25 28.85
N SER A 7 3.16 6.17 28.11
CA SER A 7 2.63 5.88 26.75
C SER A 7 3.68 6.01 25.65
N TRP A 8 4.72 6.83 25.83
CA TRP A 8 5.76 7.02 24.81
C TRP A 8 6.86 5.94 24.86
N ILE A 9 7.12 5.36 26.04
CA ILE A 9 8.13 4.30 26.21
C ILE A 9 7.88 3.10 25.27
N PRO A 10 6.66 2.51 25.20
CA PRO A 10 6.42 1.38 24.32
C PRO A 10 6.61 1.74 22.84
N ILE A 11 6.19 2.91 22.40
CA ILE A 11 6.26 3.30 20.98
C ILE A 11 7.71 3.54 20.54
N VAL A 12 8.47 4.25 21.38
CA VAL A 12 9.89 4.47 21.11
C VAL A 12 10.62 3.13 21.09
N PHE A 13 10.29 2.23 22.01
CA PHE A 13 10.99 0.95 22.15
C PHE A 13 10.60 -0.11 21.11
N PHE A 14 9.31 -0.23 20.76
CA PHE A 14 8.80 -1.28 19.87
C PHE A 14 8.67 -0.86 18.41
N ALA A 15 8.64 0.44 18.10
CA ALA A 15 8.46 0.92 16.72
C ALA A 15 9.61 1.81 16.25
N VAL A 16 9.94 2.88 16.99
CA VAL A 16 10.92 3.88 16.52
C VAL A 16 12.35 3.33 16.56
N LEU A 17 12.78 2.79 17.70
CA LEU A 17 14.14 2.27 17.86
C LEU A 17 14.42 1.09 16.91
N PRO A 18 13.54 0.06 16.80
CA PRO A 18 13.76 -1.03 15.85
C PRO A 18 13.80 -0.56 14.40
N GLY A 19 12.91 0.39 14.02
CA GLY A 19 12.89 0.96 12.69
C GLY A 19 14.17 1.73 12.34
N LEU A 20 14.66 2.56 13.27
CA LEU A 20 15.93 3.29 13.10
C LEU A 20 17.12 2.33 13.07
N MET A 21 17.12 1.27 13.88
CA MET A 21 18.18 0.26 13.87
C MET A 21 18.21 -0.52 12.54
N VAL A 22 17.06 -0.92 12.01
CA VAL A 22 16.95 -1.56 10.69
C VAL A 22 17.46 -0.61 9.61
N LEU A 23 17.06 0.67 9.64
CA LEU A 23 17.52 1.68 8.68
C LEU A 23 19.04 1.89 8.76
N ALA A 24 19.59 2.04 9.97
CA ALA A 24 21.04 2.17 10.18
C ALA A 24 21.80 0.96 9.64
N SER A 25 21.28 -0.25 9.84
CA SER A 25 21.85 -1.50 9.33
C SER A 25 21.86 -1.59 7.80
N TYR A 26 20.87 -0.99 7.12
CA TYR A 26 20.87 -0.89 5.65
C TYR A 26 21.88 0.13 5.13
N LEU A 27 22.07 1.25 5.83
CA LEU A 27 23.01 2.31 5.44
C LEU A 27 24.47 1.95 5.75
N MET A 28 24.71 1.19 6.82
CA MET A 28 26.04 0.80 7.29
C MET A 28 26.05 -0.71 7.60
N PRO A 29 26.40 -1.58 6.63
CA PRO A 29 26.40 -3.02 6.81
C PRO A 29 27.57 -3.51 7.66
N ALA A 30 27.49 -3.33 8.99
CA ALA A 30 28.41 -3.97 9.94
C ALA A 30 27.86 -5.32 10.40
N TRP A 31 28.72 -6.32 10.57
CA TRP A 31 28.36 -7.72 10.87
C TRP A 31 27.35 -7.88 12.02
N GLY A 32 27.52 -7.17 13.14
CA GLY A 32 26.57 -7.21 14.26
C GLY A 32 25.21 -6.53 14.02
N LEU A 33 25.15 -5.53 13.14
CA LEU A 33 23.89 -4.84 12.79
C LEU A 33 23.04 -5.64 11.80
N VAL A 34 23.66 -6.51 11.00
CA VAL A 34 22.97 -7.37 10.03
C VAL A 34 22.15 -8.45 10.73
N ASP A 35 22.74 -9.13 11.72
CA ASP A 35 22.04 -10.19 12.47
C ASP A 35 20.86 -9.65 13.28
N LEU A 36 21.06 -8.50 13.94
CA LEU A 36 19.98 -7.85 14.69
C LEU A 36 18.85 -7.41 13.75
N ARG A 37 19.18 -6.82 12.59
CA ARG A 37 18.19 -6.46 11.56
C ARG A 37 17.39 -7.68 11.13
N ASN A 38 18.06 -8.81 10.84
CA ASN A 38 17.37 -10.02 10.37
C ASN A 38 16.38 -10.54 11.43
N ARG A 39 16.75 -10.54 12.71
CA ARG A 39 15.84 -10.90 13.82
C ARG A 39 14.66 -9.94 13.95
N LEU A 40 14.91 -8.62 13.85
CA LEU A 40 13.84 -7.62 13.89
C LEU A 40 12.87 -7.76 12.71
N ILE A 41 13.38 -8.06 11.51
CA ILE A 41 12.57 -8.32 10.32
C ILE A 41 11.75 -9.60 10.53
N GLU A 42 12.34 -10.67 11.04
CA GLU A 42 11.63 -11.92 11.33
C GLU A 42 10.46 -11.69 12.31
N TRP A 43 10.70 -10.97 13.40
CA TRP A 43 9.64 -10.60 14.34
C TRP A 43 8.56 -9.73 13.69
N ALA A 44 8.96 -8.77 12.84
CA ALA A 44 8.01 -7.95 12.10
C ALA A 44 7.14 -8.80 11.15
N VAL A 45 7.72 -9.81 10.48
CA VAL A 45 6.98 -10.75 9.62
C VAL A 45 5.99 -11.58 10.44
N ILE A 46 6.37 -12.06 11.62
CA ILE A 46 5.47 -12.78 12.53
C ILE A 46 4.29 -11.88 12.93
N VAL A 47 4.55 -10.64 13.37
CA VAL A 47 3.50 -9.68 13.73
C VAL A 47 2.60 -9.38 12.52
N ALA A 48 3.19 -9.17 11.34
CA ALA A 48 2.44 -8.92 10.11
C ALA A 48 1.51 -10.07 9.74
N ALA A 49 1.92 -11.33 9.97
CA ALA A 49 1.06 -12.49 9.76
C ALA A 49 -0.18 -12.47 10.68
N PHE A 50 -0.02 -12.14 11.95
CA PHE A 50 -1.15 -11.97 12.87
C PHE A 50 -2.03 -10.77 12.50
N THR A 51 -1.44 -9.64 12.09
CA THR A 51 -2.19 -8.47 11.60
C THR A 51 -2.98 -8.78 10.35
N PHE A 52 -2.42 -9.53 9.40
CA PHE A 52 -3.10 -9.97 8.20
C PHE A 52 -4.31 -10.84 8.54
N MET A 53 -4.13 -11.79 9.45
CA MET A 53 -5.20 -12.64 9.96
C MET A 53 -6.31 -11.80 10.63
N LEU A 54 -5.94 -10.84 11.49
CA LEU A 54 -6.88 -9.89 12.10
C LEU A 54 -7.65 -9.07 11.04
N GLY A 55 -6.98 -8.68 9.96
CA GLY A 55 -7.59 -7.98 8.82
C GLY A 55 -8.67 -8.82 8.15
N ILE A 56 -8.39 -10.10 7.87
CA ILE A 56 -9.38 -11.04 7.31
C ILE A 56 -10.57 -11.19 8.27
N PHE A 57 -10.32 -11.41 9.56
CA PHE A 57 -11.37 -11.53 10.56
C PHE A 57 -12.23 -10.27 10.66
N ASN A 58 -11.62 -9.08 10.58
CA ASN A 58 -12.35 -7.81 10.60
C ASN A 58 -13.31 -7.71 9.40
N ILE A 59 -12.82 -7.99 8.19
CA ILE A 59 -13.65 -7.97 6.97
C ILE A 59 -14.82 -8.96 7.12
N LEU A 60 -14.54 -10.20 7.52
CA LEU A 60 -15.57 -11.22 7.73
C LEU A 60 -16.58 -10.81 8.81
N GLN A 61 -16.13 -10.22 9.91
CA GLN A 61 -17.01 -9.79 11.00
C GLN A 61 -17.94 -8.65 10.55
N VAL A 62 -17.38 -7.62 9.91
CA VAL A 62 -18.15 -6.43 9.50
C VAL A 62 -19.09 -6.77 8.34
N HIS A 63 -18.58 -7.39 7.28
CA HIS A 63 -19.34 -7.68 6.07
C HIS A 63 -20.20 -8.94 6.20
N GLY A 64 -19.77 -9.94 6.98
CA GLY A 64 -20.57 -11.12 7.30
C GLY A 64 -21.79 -10.79 8.15
N ARG A 65 -21.66 -9.91 9.17
CA ARG A 65 -22.83 -9.41 9.91
C ARG A 65 -23.78 -8.61 9.02
N ARG A 66 -23.25 -7.82 8.09
CA ARG A 66 -24.06 -7.05 7.12
C ARG A 66 -24.83 -7.97 6.18
N LEU A 67 -24.20 -9.05 5.72
CA LEU A 67 -24.81 -10.08 4.87
C LEU A 67 -25.89 -10.85 5.61
N SER A 68 -25.60 -11.33 6.82
CA SER A 68 -26.55 -12.07 7.67
C SER A 68 -27.80 -11.24 7.98
N ARG A 69 -27.63 -9.94 8.27
CA ARG A 69 -28.75 -9.02 8.58
C ARG A 69 -29.39 -8.37 7.34
N ARG A 70 -28.95 -8.73 6.12
CA ARG A 70 -29.41 -8.16 4.84
C ARG A 70 -29.56 -6.64 4.83
N ARG A 71 -28.62 -5.92 5.46
CA ARG A 71 -28.66 -4.45 5.51
C ARG A 71 -28.46 -3.83 4.12
N SER A 72 -28.78 -2.55 3.96
CA SER A 72 -28.53 -1.84 2.70
C SER A 72 -27.09 -2.04 2.21
N GLY A 73 -26.93 -2.36 0.92
CA GLY A 73 -25.62 -2.70 0.32
C GLY A 73 -25.08 -4.09 0.66
N TRP A 74 -25.89 -5.03 1.15
CA TRP A 74 -25.45 -6.40 1.46
C TRP A 74 -24.88 -7.13 0.23
N PHE A 75 -25.39 -6.86 -0.98
CA PHE A 75 -24.90 -7.47 -2.21
C PHE A 75 -23.41 -7.15 -2.45
N TYR A 76 -23.00 -5.89 -2.29
CA TYR A 76 -21.58 -5.52 -2.38
C TYR A 76 -20.72 -6.19 -1.31
N SER A 77 -21.29 -6.44 -0.13
CA SER A 77 -20.59 -7.18 0.93
C SER A 77 -20.45 -8.67 0.60
N LEU A 78 -21.44 -9.27 -0.08
CA LEU A 78 -21.33 -10.63 -0.61
C LEU A 78 -20.23 -10.70 -1.66
N VAL A 79 -20.22 -9.77 -2.64
CA VAL A 79 -19.18 -9.70 -3.68
C VAL A 79 -17.79 -9.59 -3.05
N LEU A 80 -17.61 -8.73 -2.04
CA LEU A 80 -16.34 -8.58 -1.34
C LEU A 80 -15.89 -9.87 -0.64
N VAL A 81 -16.79 -10.52 0.10
CA VAL A 81 -16.46 -11.76 0.84
C VAL A 81 -16.12 -12.91 -0.12
N VAL A 82 -16.87 -13.03 -1.23
CA VAL A 82 -16.58 -14.03 -2.27
C VAL A 82 -15.25 -13.74 -2.94
N ALA A 83 -14.98 -12.49 -3.33
CA ALA A 83 -13.71 -12.10 -3.93
C ALA A 83 -12.52 -12.38 -3.01
N MET A 84 -12.65 -12.08 -1.72
CA MET A 84 -11.64 -12.41 -0.70
C MET A 84 -11.42 -13.92 -0.61
N ALA A 85 -12.49 -14.72 -0.56
CA ALA A 85 -12.38 -16.18 -0.50
C ALA A 85 -11.67 -16.76 -1.73
N LEU A 86 -12.01 -16.27 -2.94
CA LEU A 86 -11.37 -16.68 -4.18
C LEU A 86 -9.88 -16.29 -4.21
N ALA A 87 -9.56 -15.06 -3.80
CA ALA A 87 -8.18 -14.56 -3.74
C ALA A 87 -7.28 -15.35 -2.77
N MET A 88 -7.87 -16.00 -1.76
CA MET A 88 -7.11 -16.84 -0.83
C MET A 88 -6.83 -18.26 -1.37
N LEU A 89 -7.46 -18.69 -2.47
CA LEU A 89 -7.29 -20.06 -2.97
C LEU A 89 -5.87 -20.38 -3.44
N PRO A 90 -5.18 -19.56 -4.28
CA PRO A 90 -3.83 -19.89 -4.74
C PRO A 90 -2.82 -20.11 -3.61
N PRO A 91 -2.68 -19.21 -2.60
CA PRO A 91 -1.74 -19.44 -1.52
C PRO A 91 -2.14 -20.64 -0.65
N ILE A 92 -3.43 -20.93 -0.48
CA ILE A 92 -3.86 -22.16 0.23
C ILE A 92 -3.41 -23.40 -0.54
N PHE A 93 -3.62 -23.44 -1.85
CA PHE A 93 -3.22 -24.59 -2.69
C PHE A 93 -1.70 -24.76 -2.79
N SER A 94 -0.92 -23.70 -2.59
CA SER A 94 0.54 -23.79 -2.52
C SER A 94 1.06 -24.48 -1.23
N ILE A 95 0.20 -24.76 -0.24
CA ILE A 95 0.61 -25.43 0.99
C ILE A 95 1.01 -26.88 0.69
N PRO A 96 2.26 -27.30 0.98
CA PRO A 96 2.74 -28.65 0.64
C PRO A 96 1.88 -29.80 1.18
N LEU A 97 1.22 -29.59 2.33
CA LEU A 97 0.35 -30.58 2.97
C LEU A 97 -0.88 -30.97 2.13
N LEU A 98 -1.36 -30.07 1.25
CA LEU A 98 -2.54 -30.33 0.41
C LEU A 98 -2.22 -31.13 -0.84
N ASN A 99 -0.93 -31.32 -1.18
CA ASN A 99 -0.47 -32.08 -2.34
C ASN A 99 -1.16 -31.67 -3.66
N VAL A 100 -1.48 -30.39 -3.81
CA VAL A 100 -2.07 -29.84 -5.04
C VAL A 100 -0.95 -29.68 -6.08
N PRO A 101 -1.13 -30.12 -7.34
CA PRO A 101 -0.11 -29.96 -8.37
C PRO A 101 0.32 -28.50 -8.55
N GLU A 102 1.62 -28.28 -8.74
CA GLU A 102 2.19 -26.96 -8.98
C GLU A 102 1.52 -26.22 -10.14
N SER A 103 1.22 -26.94 -11.22
CA SER A 103 0.50 -26.41 -12.37
C SER A 103 -0.87 -25.82 -12.00
N THR A 104 -1.56 -26.38 -11.00
CA THR A 104 -2.92 -25.99 -10.63
C THR A 104 -2.93 -24.71 -9.81
N TRP A 105 -2.11 -24.61 -8.77
CA TRP A 105 -2.08 -23.39 -7.96
C TRP A 105 -1.39 -22.23 -8.69
N MET A 106 -0.41 -22.50 -9.55
CA MET A 106 0.22 -21.46 -10.38
C MET A 106 -0.74 -20.96 -11.48
N TRP A 107 -1.59 -21.84 -12.04
CA TRP A 107 -2.68 -21.42 -12.93
C TRP A 107 -3.69 -20.53 -12.20
N ALA A 108 -4.10 -20.91 -10.98
CA ALA A 108 -5.04 -20.13 -10.18
C ALA A 108 -4.45 -18.75 -9.80
N ASP A 109 -3.17 -18.70 -9.44
CA ASP A 109 -2.44 -17.45 -9.17
C ASP A 109 -2.44 -16.53 -10.40
N ARG A 110 -2.07 -17.04 -11.57
CA ARG A 110 -2.08 -16.29 -12.83
C ARG A 110 -3.46 -15.76 -13.20
N LEU A 111 -4.50 -16.58 -13.07
CA LEU A 111 -5.88 -16.14 -13.33
C LEU A 111 -6.27 -14.94 -12.47
N ILE A 112 -5.97 -15.00 -11.17
CA ILE A 112 -6.30 -13.91 -10.25
C ILE A 112 -5.43 -12.69 -10.55
N PHE A 113 -4.14 -12.88 -10.79
CA PHE A 113 -3.21 -11.78 -10.99
C PHE A 113 -3.38 -11.09 -12.35
N ASP A 114 -3.37 -11.86 -13.44
CA ASP A 114 -3.36 -11.34 -14.81
C ASP A 114 -4.75 -10.92 -15.27
N ASP A 115 -5.81 -11.65 -14.88
CA ASP A 115 -7.17 -11.38 -15.37
C ASP A 115 -8.01 -10.50 -14.42
N ILE A 116 -7.65 -10.42 -13.13
CA ILE A 116 -8.42 -9.65 -12.14
C ILE A 116 -7.61 -8.49 -11.57
N ILE A 117 -6.49 -8.75 -10.90
CA ILE A 117 -5.73 -7.72 -10.18
C ILE A 117 -5.11 -6.73 -11.16
N THR A 118 -4.47 -7.21 -12.23
CA THR A 118 -3.78 -6.36 -13.21
C THR A 118 -4.74 -5.42 -13.96
N PRO A 119 -5.88 -5.88 -14.51
CA PRO A 119 -6.81 -4.99 -15.20
C PRO A 119 -7.48 -4.01 -14.24
N VAL A 120 -7.87 -4.45 -13.04
CA VAL A 120 -8.43 -3.54 -12.01
C VAL A 120 -7.40 -2.46 -11.65
N GLY A 121 -6.15 -2.84 -11.43
CA GLY A 121 -5.05 -1.89 -11.20
C GLY A 121 -4.87 -0.92 -12.37
N ALA A 122 -4.94 -1.41 -13.61
CA ALA A 122 -4.86 -0.58 -14.80
C ALA A 122 -6.03 0.41 -14.91
N THR A 123 -7.26 0.02 -14.56
CA THR A 123 -8.41 0.96 -14.54
C THR A 123 -8.26 2.05 -13.49
N LEU A 124 -7.74 1.74 -12.30
CA LEU A 124 -7.45 2.73 -11.27
C LEU A 124 -6.34 3.68 -11.72
N ALA A 125 -5.27 3.15 -12.33
CA ALA A 125 -4.20 3.97 -12.90
C ALA A 125 -4.72 4.88 -14.03
N ALA A 126 -5.60 4.37 -14.90
CA ALA A 126 -6.23 5.14 -15.96
C ALA A 126 -7.14 6.25 -15.41
N LEU A 127 -7.92 5.97 -14.37
CA LEU A 127 -8.73 6.99 -13.68
C LEU A 127 -7.86 8.09 -13.08
N VAL A 128 -6.74 7.73 -12.42
CA VAL A 128 -5.79 8.70 -11.88
C VAL A 128 -5.19 9.55 -13.00
N ALA A 129 -4.74 8.93 -14.09
CA ALA A 129 -4.20 9.66 -15.25
C ALA A 129 -5.23 10.62 -15.86
N PHE A 130 -6.48 10.18 -16.02
CA PHE A 130 -7.57 11.01 -16.54
C PHE A 130 -7.89 12.18 -15.61
N VAL A 131 -7.97 11.94 -14.30
CA VAL A 131 -8.21 12.99 -13.29
C VAL A 131 -7.06 13.98 -13.26
N LEU A 132 -5.81 13.53 -13.33
CA LEU A 132 -4.63 14.41 -13.38
C LEU A 132 -4.65 15.28 -14.64
N LEU A 133 -4.99 14.71 -15.80
CA LEU A 133 -5.12 15.46 -17.03
C LEU A 133 -6.25 16.50 -16.96
N ALA A 134 -7.43 16.11 -16.46
CA ALA A 134 -8.55 17.02 -16.26
C ALA A 134 -8.21 18.14 -15.27
N ALA A 135 -7.48 17.82 -14.20
CA ALA A 135 -6.98 18.79 -13.24
C ALA A 135 -5.95 19.75 -13.86
N ALA A 136 -5.05 19.25 -14.72
CA ALA A 136 -4.08 20.07 -15.45
C ALA A 136 -4.78 21.10 -16.33
N PHE A 137 -5.76 20.65 -17.15
CA PHE A 137 -6.55 21.55 -17.99
C PHE A 137 -7.32 22.59 -17.17
N ARG A 138 -7.95 22.17 -16.07
CA ARG A 138 -8.65 23.09 -15.16
C ARG A 138 -7.71 24.11 -14.54
N LEU A 139 -6.52 23.69 -14.14
CA LEU A 139 -5.51 24.56 -13.52
C LEU A 139 -5.02 25.62 -14.50
N LEU A 140 -4.68 25.25 -15.74
CA LEU A 140 -4.29 26.21 -16.79
C LEU A 140 -5.38 27.22 -17.13
N ARG A 141 -6.65 26.80 -17.15
CA ARG A 141 -7.76 27.71 -17.44
C ARG A 141 -8.00 28.71 -16.32
N THR A 142 -7.69 28.35 -15.07
CA THR A 142 -7.99 29.19 -13.91
C THR A 142 -6.85 30.16 -13.60
N ARG A 143 -5.59 29.73 -13.74
CA ARG A 143 -4.39 30.56 -13.51
C ARG A 143 -3.24 30.16 -14.44
N HIS A 144 -2.72 31.12 -15.19
CA HIS A 144 -1.49 30.96 -15.97
C HIS A 144 -0.26 31.17 -15.07
N SER A 145 -0.03 30.26 -14.12
CA SER A 145 1.16 30.29 -13.27
C SER A 145 2.25 29.36 -13.81
N ALA A 146 3.51 29.62 -13.44
CA ALA A 146 4.64 28.82 -13.89
C ALA A 146 4.52 27.35 -13.42
N GLU A 147 3.95 27.12 -12.24
CA GLU A 147 3.73 25.79 -11.66
C GLU A 147 2.67 25.02 -12.43
N ALA A 148 1.61 25.68 -12.89
CA ALA A 148 0.57 25.07 -13.71
C ALA A 148 1.13 24.60 -15.07
N LEU A 149 2.01 25.41 -15.66
CA LEU A 149 2.67 25.09 -16.92
C LEU A 149 3.65 23.92 -16.74
N LEU A 150 4.45 23.95 -15.66
CA LEU A 150 5.35 22.85 -15.30
C LEU A 150 4.59 21.54 -15.09
N PHE A 151 3.49 21.57 -14.33
CA PHE A 151 2.65 20.40 -14.09
C PHE A 151 2.12 19.80 -15.39
N LEU A 152 1.61 20.63 -16.31
CA LEU A 152 1.12 20.17 -17.61
C LEU A 152 2.23 19.53 -18.45
N VAL A 153 3.40 20.16 -18.53
CA VAL A 153 4.54 19.62 -19.29
C VAL A 153 4.93 18.25 -18.73
N VAL A 154 5.04 18.12 -17.41
CA VAL A 154 5.35 16.85 -16.73
C VAL A 154 4.31 15.78 -17.07
N VAL A 155 3.02 16.10 -17.00
CA VAL A 155 1.93 15.16 -17.33
C VAL A 155 1.99 14.73 -18.79
N ILE A 156 2.13 15.67 -19.73
CA ILE A 156 2.18 15.37 -21.17
C ILE A 156 3.39 14.50 -21.49
N VAL A 157 4.57 14.87 -21.01
CA VAL A 157 5.80 14.09 -21.24
C VAL A 157 5.68 12.69 -20.65
N THR A 158 5.10 12.56 -19.45
CA THR A 158 4.89 11.24 -18.82
C THR A 158 3.92 10.39 -19.63
N LEU A 159 2.81 10.95 -20.11
CA LEU A 159 1.82 10.22 -20.91
C LEU A 159 2.38 9.83 -22.28
N LEU A 160 3.04 10.75 -22.99
CA LEU A 160 3.66 10.45 -24.29
C LEU A 160 4.83 9.47 -24.16
N GLY A 161 5.58 9.50 -23.06
CA GLY A 161 6.65 8.53 -22.82
C GLY A 161 6.16 7.13 -22.47
N THR A 162 4.87 6.92 -22.21
CA THR A 162 4.31 5.56 -22.02
C THR A 162 4.01 4.85 -23.34
N THR A 163 3.82 5.60 -24.42
CA THR A 163 3.51 5.01 -25.73
C THR A 163 4.82 4.72 -26.48
N PRO A 164 5.03 3.49 -26.99
CA PRO A 164 6.20 3.17 -27.78
C PRO A 164 6.07 3.81 -29.17
N LEU A 165 6.51 5.07 -29.28
CA LEU A 165 6.52 5.84 -30.51
C LEU A 165 7.81 5.54 -31.29
N VAL A 166 7.66 5.11 -32.55
CA VAL A 166 8.81 4.93 -33.45
C VAL A 166 9.50 6.27 -33.67
N GLY A 167 10.79 6.38 -33.32
CA GLY A 167 11.55 7.64 -33.36
C GLY A 167 11.41 8.54 -32.12
N GLY A 168 10.65 8.09 -31.10
CA GLY A 168 10.41 8.81 -29.86
C GLY A 168 11.17 8.28 -28.64
N GLU A 169 12.24 7.50 -28.83
CA GLU A 169 12.97 6.82 -27.73
C GLU A 169 13.45 7.79 -26.64
N TRP A 170 13.83 9.02 -27.01
CA TRP A 170 14.22 10.07 -26.08
C TRP A 170 13.09 10.46 -25.09
N LEU A 171 11.82 10.34 -25.48
CA LEU A 171 10.68 10.58 -24.56
C LEU A 171 10.60 9.49 -23.50
N ALA A 172 10.93 8.24 -23.87
CA ALA A 172 10.99 7.14 -22.92
C ALA A 172 12.12 7.34 -21.90
N ASP A 173 13.29 7.83 -22.35
CA ASP A 173 14.43 8.16 -21.47
C ASP A 173 14.09 9.30 -20.50
N VAL A 174 13.48 10.39 -21.01
CA VAL A 174 13.05 11.51 -20.17
C VAL A 174 12.00 11.06 -19.16
N ARG A 175 11.02 10.24 -19.58
CA ARG A 175 10.05 9.65 -18.66
C ARG A 175 10.73 8.77 -17.62
N TYR A 176 11.69 7.94 -18.03
CA TYR A 176 12.43 7.07 -17.13
C TYR A 176 13.17 7.89 -16.07
N TRP A 177 13.88 8.95 -16.47
CA TRP A 177 14.53 9.88 -15.54
C TRP A 177 13.52 10.53 -14.58
N LEU A 178 12.39 11.00 -15.10
CA LEU A 178 11.34 11.64 -14.31
C LEU A 178 10.76 10.68 -13.24
N ILE A 179 10.52 9.42 -13.61
CA ILE A 179 10.00 8.43 -12.66
C ILE A 179 11.08 8.04 -11.65
N THR A 180 12.30 7.77 -12.09
CA THR A 180 13.36 7.20 -11.24
C THR A 180 14.01 8.21 -10.30
N VAL A 181 14.04 9.49 -10.66
CA VAL A 181 14.67 10.53 -9.84
C VAL A 181 13.61 11.29 -9.02
N PRO A 182 12.84 12.27 -9.56
CA PRO A 182 11.87 13.01 -8.77
C PRO A 182 10.65 12.16 -8.38
N GLY A 183 10.20 11.24 -9.24
CA GLY A 183 9.08 10.34 -8.94
C GLY A 183 9.36 9.43 -7.74
N MET A 184 10.52 8.77 -7.72
CA MET A 184 10.94 7.94 -6.59
C MET A 184 11.22 8.76 -5.33
N ALA A 185 11.77 9.98 -5.46
CA ALA A 185 11.93 10.88 -4.33
C ALA A 185 10.57 11.24 -3.70
N GLY A 186 9.58 11.59 -4.53
CA GLY A 186 8.22 11.85 -4.10
C GLY A 186 7.54 10.62 -3.47
N MET A 187 7.66 9.45 -4.08
CA MET A 187 7.13 8.19 -3.54
C MET A 187 7.73 7.87 -2.16
N ARG A 188 9.05 8.01 -2.00
CA ARG A 188 9.72 7.82 -0.71
C ARG A 188 9.23 8.83 0.33
N GLY A 189 9.09 10.10 -0.04
CA GLY A 189 8.53 11.13 0.84
C GLY A 189 7.10 10.82 1.28
N LEU A 190 6.25 10.36 0.36
CA LEU A 190 4.88 9.92 0.66
C LEU A 190 4.87 8.73 1.62
N LEU A 191 5.70 7.71 1.37
CA LEU A 191 5.81 6.54 2.26
C LEU A 191 6.25 6.93 3.67
N LEU A 192 7.19 7.86 3.79
CA LEU A 192 7.59 8.41 5.10
C LEU A 192 6.42 9.16 5.76
N GLY A 193 5.68 9.96 5.02
CA GLY A 193 4.49 10.68 5.51
C GLY A 193 3.39 9.73 5.98
N VAL A 194 3.10 8.68 5.20
CA VAL A 194 2.14 7.63 5.57
C VAL A 194 2.61 6.89 6.83
N GLY A 195 3.89 6.52 6.91
CA GLY A 195 4.46 5.89 8.09
C GLY A 195 4.30 6.75 9.35
N LEU A 196 4.61 8.04 9.26
CA LEU A 196 4.40 9.00 10.35
C LEU A 196 2.91 9.15 10.71
N GLY A 197 2.02 9.19 9.72
CA GLY A 197 0.57 9.24 9.94
C GLY A 197 0.06 8.03 10.73
N ILE A 198 0.48 6.82 10.35
CA ILE A 198 0.14 5.58 11.05
C ILE A 198 0.67 5.60 12.50
N MET A 199 1.90 6.07 12.69
CA MET A 199 2.49 6.21 14.03
C MET A 199 1.70 7.18 14.92
N ILE A 200 1.22 8.30 14.37
CA ILE A 200 0.38 9.26 15.10
C ILE A 200 -0.97 8.65 15.45
N THR A 201 -1.64 7.95 14.52
CA THR A 201 -2.90 7.26 14.81
C THR A 201 -2.72 6.19 15.88
N ALA A 202 -1.65 5.39 15.81
CA ALA A 202 -1.34 4.40 16.84
C ALA A 202 -1.12 5.08 18.21
N LEU A 203 -0.39 6.20 18.25
CA LEU A 203 -0.18 6.98 19.47
C LEU A 203 -1.49 7.47 20.08
N ARG A 204 -2.43 7.99 19.28
CA ARG A 204 -3.73 8.46 19.77
C ARG A 204 -4.57 7.35 20.40
N VAL A 205 -4.56 6.17 19.78
CA VAL A 205 -5.22 4.98 20.32
C VAL A 205 -4.55 4.52 21.62
N PHE A 206 -3.21 4.48 21.68
CA PHE A 206 -2.48 4.05 22.90
C PHE A 206 -2.59 5.03 24.07
N ILE A 207 -2.70 6.34 23.80
CA ILE A 207 -2.94 7.36 24.83
C ILE A 207 -4.39 7.26 25.35
N GLY A 208 -5.27 6.58 24.62
CA GLY A 208 -6.70 6.50 24.92
C GLY A 208 -7.44 7.80 24.58
N ASP A 209 -6.89 8.61 23.67
CA ASP A 209 -7.56 9.83 23.19
C ASP A 209 -8.62 9.48 22.14
N GLU A 210 -8.38 8.41 21.37
CA GLU A 210 -9.36 7.78 20.49
C GLU A 210 -9.87 6.49 21.15
N HIS A 211 -11.15 6.48 21.56
CA HIS A 211 -11.85 5.27 22.01
C HIS A 211 -12.73 4.74 20.86
N PRO A 212 -12.33 3.68 20.15
CA PRO A 212 -13.10 3.22 18.99
C PRO A 212 -14.43 2.52 19.35
N TYR A 213 -14.71 2.30 20.65
CA TYR A 213 -15.76 1.39 21.10
C TYR A 213 -16.66 1.90 22.26
N THR A 214 -16.61 3.17 22.65
CA THR A 214 -17.43 3.68 23.78
C THR A 214 -18.84 4.19 23.43
N ASP A 215 -19.28 4.08 22.17
CA ASP A 215 -20.66 4.45 21.79
C ASP A 215 -21.62 3.25 21.72
N LEU A 216 -21.55 2.34 22.71
CA LEU A 216 -22.57 1.32 22.95
C LEU A 216 -23.02 1.33 24.42
#